data_AF-A0A937K2U2-F1
#
_entry.id   AF-A0A937K2U2-F1
#
_cell.length_a   1.000
_cell.length_b   1.000
_cell.length_c   1.000
_cell.angle_alpha   90.00
_cell.angle_beta   90.00
_cell.angle_gamma   90.00
#
_symmetry.space_group_name_H-M   'P 1'
#
loop_
_entity.id
_entity.type
_entity.pdbx_description
1 polymer ?
#
loop_
_entity_poly.entity_id
_entity_poly.type
_entity_poly.pdbx_seq_one_letter_code
_entity_poly.pdbx_strand_id
1 'polypeptide(L)'
;MSKHWKERTNSAKHLDFMSTAHVGGLPIDASEEKGDWVYFVRECSFTFQFASLEQLKKMTEYFLAKVHPSTKTYNDGLEHYWQLWYERIPKGLIGGSKRERIHKALTNALIDFEQKQKG
;
A
#
# COMPACT_ATOMS: atom_id res chain seq x y z
N MET A 1 17.16 -8.56 1.39
CA MET A 1 16.34 -8.61 2.62
C MET A 1 15.32 -7.50 2.53
N SER A 2 14.07 -7.79 2.88
CA SER A 2 13.02 -6.78 3.01
C SER A 2 13.41 -5.79 4.10
N LYS A 3 13.10 -4.51 3.89
CA LYS A 3 13.26 -3.46 4.91
C LYS A 3 11.91 -2.81 5.15
N HIS A 4 11.56 -2.58 6.41
CA HIS A 4 10.39 -1.80 6.78
C HIS A 4 10.76 -0.78 7.86
N TRP A 5 10.15 0.39 7.79
CA TRP A 5 10.35 1.48 8.74
C TRP A 5 9.12 2.39 8.75
N LYS A 6 9.04 3.30 9.72
CA LYS A 6 8.00 4.33 9.77
C LYS A 6 8.64 5.71 9.96
N GLU A 7 8.01 6.73 9.43
CA GLU A 7 8.41 8.13 9.57
C GLU A 7 7.26 8.96 10.13
N ARG A 8 7.56 10.03 10.86
CA ARG A 8 6.52 10.99 11.26
C ARG A 8 5.90 11.59 10.02
N THR A 9 4.57 11.67 9.99
CA THR A 9 3.80 12.18 8.85
C THR A 9 4.28 13.58 8.48
N ASN A 10 4.66 13.75 7.21
CA ASN A 10 5.17 15.00 6.67
C ASN A 10 4.53 15.29 5.31
N SER A 11 3.75 16.35 5.22
CA SER A 11 3.00 16.73 4.02
C SER A 11 3.86 17.14 2.83
N ALA A 12 5.11 17.57 3.05
CA ALA A 12 6.04 17.91 1.98
C ALA A 12 6.72 16.67 1.36
N LYS A 13 6.63 15.50 2.01
CA LYS A 13 7.37 14.29 1.62
C LYS A 13 6.47 13.10 1.31
N HIS A 14 5.35 12.99 2.02
CA HIS A 14 4.49 11.82 2.00
C HIS A 14 3.23 12.05 1.19
N LEU A 15 2.74 10.95 0.63
CA LEU A 15 1.59 10.86 -0.24
C LEU A 15 0.75 9.67 0.21
N ASP A 16 -0.55 9.76 0.05
CA ASP A 16 -1.41 8.60 0.18
C ASP A 16 -1.68 8.01 -1.19
N PHE A 17 -1.15 6.82 -1.40
CA PHE A 17 -1.37 6.09 -2.63
C PHE A 17 -2.63 5.24 -2.57
N MET A 18 -3.09 4.80 -1.40
CA MET A 18 -4.12 3.74 -1.33
C MET A 18 -5.56 4.23 -1.27
N SER A 19 -5.85 5.46 -0.83
CA SER A 19 -7.24 5.97 -0.79
C SER A 19 -7.68 6.63 -2.10
N THR A 20 -6.92 6.51 -3.18
CA THR A 20 -7.23 7.14 -4.46
C THR A 20 -7.00 6.21 -5.66
N ALA A 21 -7.61 6.55 -6.79
CA ALA A 21 -7.29 5.97 -8.10
C ALA A 21 -6.26 6.82 -8.87
N HIS A 22 -5.90 8.01 -8.36
CA HIS A 22 -5.00 8.96 -9.03
C HIS A 22 -3.58 8.42 -9.17
N VAL A 23 -3.01 8.58 -10.38
CA VAL A 23 -1.60 8.29 -10.63
C VAL A 23 -0.77 9.34 -9.90
N GLY A 24 0.16 8.88 -9.05
CA GLY A 24 0.96 9.76 -8.21
C GLY A 24 0.42 9.92 -6.79
N GLY A 25 -0.73 9.34 -6.46
CA GLY A 25 -1.31 9.42 -5.11
C GLY A 25 -1.91 10.79 -4.79
N LEU A 26 -2.39 10.92 -3.57
CA LEU A 26 -2.96 12.14 -2.99
C LEU A 26 -1.93 12.75 -2.01
N PRO A 27 -1.85 14.08 -1.86
CA PRO A 27 -1.12 14.66 -0.73
C PRO A 27 -1.58 14.07 0.60
N ILE A 28 -0.65 13.66 1.47
CA ILE A 28 -1.00 12.98 2.74
C ILE A 28 -1.91 13.84 3.63
N ASP A 29 -1.90 15.16 3.49
CA ASP A 29 -2.76 16.05 4.27
C ASP A 29 -4.23 15.96 3.88
N ALA A 30 -4.51 15.60 2.62
CA ALA A 30 -5.85 15.36 2.12
C ALA A 30 -6.31 13.90 2.33
N SER A 31 -5.45 13.03 2.87
CA SER A 31 -5.80 11.64 3.18
C SER A 31 -6.65 11.58 4.44
N GLU A 32 -7.86 11.03 4.32
CA GLU A 32 -8.74 10.79 5.48
C GLU A 32 -8.17 9.72 6.43
N GLU A 33 -7.41 8.76 5.89
CA GLU A 33 -6.74 7.71 6.67
C GLU A 33 -5.39 8.18 7.26
N LYS A 34 -5.05 9.49 7.25
CA LYS A 34 -3.73 9.94 7.74
C LYS A 34 -3.58 9.71 9.24
N GLY A 35 -2.49 9.05 9.64
CA GLY A 35 -2.06 8.94 11.03
C GLY A 35 -0.89 9.87 11.38
N ASP A 36 -0.38 9.74 12.61
CA ASP A 36 0.88 10.34 13.07
C ASP A 36 2.13 9.82 12.36
N TRP A 37 2.02 8.63 11.77
CA TRP A 37 3.11 7.89 11.16
C TRP A 37 2.72 7.41 9.76
N VAL A 38 3.69 7.46 8.86
CA VAL A 38 3.63 6.83 7.53
C VAL A 38 4.53 5.61 7.53
N TYR A 39 4.04 4.51 6.99
CA TYR A 39 4.68 3.20 7.04
C TYR A 39 5.25 2.82 5.69
N PHE A 40 6.46 2.27 5.69
CA PHE A 40 7.18 1.92 4.48
C PHE A 40 7.58 0.45 4.50
N VAL A 41 7.43 -0.21 3.35
CA VAL A 41 7.91 -1.57 3.12
C VAL A 41 8.63 -1.61 1.79
N ARG A 42 9.91 -2.00 1.79
CA ARG A 42 10.72 -2.15 0.59
C ARG A 42 11.06 -3.62 0.36
N GLU A 43 10.62 -4.15 -0.78
CA GLU A 43 10.92 -5.51 -1.24
C GLU A 43 10.89 -5.57 -2.78
N CYS A 44 11.69 -6.46 -3.38
CA CYS A 44 11.78 -6.60 -4.85
C CYS A 44 12.05 -5.28 -5.60
N SER A 45 12.90 -4.40 -5.03
CA SER A 45 13.24 -3.08 -5.57
C SER A 45 12.05 -2.10 -5.69
N PHE A 46 10.93 -2.42 -5.04
CA PHE A 46 9.76 -1.55 -4.93
C PHE A 46 9.58 -1.10 -3.48
N THR A 47 9.18 0.15 -3.29
CA THR A 47 8.86 0.71 -1.97
C THR A 47 7.38 1.02 -1.90
N PHE A 48 6.68 0.35 -1.01
CA PHE A 48 5.31 0.66 -0.65
C PHE A 48 5.30 1.72 0.45
N GLN A 49 4.34 2.64 0.38
CA GLN A 49 4.10 3.69 1.35
C GLN A 49 2.62 3.65 1.74
N PHE A 50 2.36 3.67 3.03
CA PHE A 50 1.02 3.55 3.60
C PHE A 50 0.79 4.70 4.59
N ALA A 51 -0.30 5.44 4.41
CA ALA A 51 -0.75 6.50 5.29
C ALA A 51 -1.20 5.98 6.66
N SER A 52 -1.57 4.70 6.74
CA SER A 52 -2.03 4.03 7.95
C SER A 52 -1.64 2.55 8.00
N LEU A 53 -1.76 1.93 9.19
CA LEU A 53 -1.64 0.47 9.33
C LEU A 53 -2.79 -0.27 8.64
N GLU A 54 -3.98 0.34 8.57
CA GLU A 54 -5.13 -0.26 7.88
C GLU A 54 -4.84 -0.42 6.40
N GLN A 55 -4.19 0.55 5.76
CA GLN A 55 -3.74 0.43 4.37
C GLN A 55 -2.71 -0.69 4.19
N LEU A 56 -1.74 -0.81 5.09
CA LEU A 56 -0.77 -1.92 5.07
C LEU A 56 -1.48 -3.28 5.21
N LYS A 57 -2.48 -3.38 6.08
CA LYS A 57 -3.30 -4.59 6.25
C LYS A 57 -4.08 -4.92 4.97
N LYS A 58 -4.79 -3.94 4.40
CA LYS A 58 -5.51 -4.07 3.12
C LYS A 58 -4.59 -4.57 1.99
N MET A 59 -3.38 -4.01 1.88
CA MET A 59 -2.39 -4.45 0.89
C MET A 59 -1.90 -5.88 1.15
N THR A 60 -1.71 -6.26 2.42
CA THR A 60 -1.33 -7.63 2.79
C THR A 60 -2.41 -8.62 2.36
N GLU A 61 -3.68 -8.31 2.62
CA GLU A 61 -4.83 -9.11 2.18
C GLU A 61 -4.94 -9.19 0.66
N TYR A 62 -4.68 -8.09 -0.05
CA TYR A 62 -4.62 -8.09 -1.52
C TYR A 62 -3.58 -9.08 -2.03
N PHE A 63 -2.35 -9.09 -1.48
CA PHE A 63 -1.28 -10.01 -1.88
C PHE A 63 -1.49 -11.46 -1.43
N LEU A 64 -2.34 -11.70 -0.42
CA LEU A 64 -2.73 -13.04 0.01
C LEU A 64 -3.55 -13.75 -1.09
N ALA A 65 -4.47 -13.02 -1.73
CA ALA A 65 -5.30 -13.55 -2.81
C ALA A 65 -4.47 -14.01 -4.01
N LYS A 66 -4.68 -15.25 -4.47
CA LYS A 66 -4.00 -15.82 -5.65
C LYS A 66 -4.59 -15.30 -6.98
N VAL A 67 -5.87 -14.91 -6.94
CA VAL A 67 -6.60 -14.27 -8.03
C VAL A 67 -7.00 -12.90 -7.51
N HIS A 68 -6.38 -11.85 -8.04
CA HIS A 68 -6.77 -10.48 -7.67
C HIS A 68 -8.08 -10.15 -8.39
N PRO A 69 -9.13 -9.71 -7.68
CA PRO A 69 -10.31 -9.19 -8.34
C PRO A 69 -9.89 -7.99 -9.19
N SER A 70 -10.29 -7.97 -10.46
CA SER A 70 -10.22 -6.77 -11.29
C SER A 70 -11.55 -6.05 -11.15
N THR A 71 -11.78 -5.43 -9.99
CA THR A 71 -13.04 -4.75 -9.74
C THR A 71 -13.04 -3.48 -10.59
N LYS A 72 -13.94 -3.41 -11.57
CA LYS A 72 -14.19 -2.19 -12.33
C LYS A 72 -15.30 -1.43 -11.62
N THR A 73 -14.96 -0.38 -10.88
CA THR A 73 -15.98 0.49 -10.31
C THR A 73 -16.31 1.57 -11.34
N TYR A 74 -17.59 1.73 -11.67
CA TYR A 74 -18.04 2.75 -12.61
C TYR A 74 -17.72 4.14 -12.06
N ASN A 75 -16.89 4.92 -12.76
CA ASN A 75 -16.53 6.30 -12.42
C ASN A 75 -16.79 7.22 -13.61
N ASP A 76 -18.05 7.60 -13.84
CA ASP A 76 -18.48 8.70 -14.73
C ASP A 76 -17.78 8.78 -16.10
N GLY A 77 -17.50 7.64 -16.72
CA GLY A 77 -16.88 7.57 -18.06
C GLY A 77 -15.36 7.86 -18.10
N LEU A 78 -14.69 8.06 -16.97
CA LEU A 78 -13.23 8.20 -16.93
C LEU A 78 -12.55 6.83 -16.72
N GLU A 79 -12.34 6.12 -17.84
CA GLU A 79 -11.77 4.76 -17.90
C GLU A 79 -10.45 4.57 -17.13
N HIS A 80 -9.67 5.65 -16.94
CA HIS A 80 -8.38 5.63 -16.26
C HIS A 80 -8.44 5.59 -14.71
N TYR A 81 -9.63 5.71 -14.11
CA TYR A 81 -9.83 5.75 -12.65
C TYR A 81 -10.76 4.65 -12.13
N TRP A 82 -11.05 3.63 -12.94
CA TRP A 82 -11.92 2.52 -12.53
C TRP A 82 -11.26 1.52 -11.58
N GLN A 83 -9.94 1.63 -11.40
CA GLN A 83 -9.15 0.74 -10.56
C GLN A 83 -8.52 1.53 -9.41
N LEU A 84 -8.57 0.95 -8.21
CA LEU A 84 -7.89 1.49 -7.04
C LEU A 84 -6.39 1.44 -7.29
N TRP A 85 -5.63 2.37 -6.72
CA TRP A 85 -4.19 2.48 -7.00
C TRP A 85 -3.42 1.18 -6.71
N TYR A 86 -3.78 0.46 -5.66
CA TYR A 86 -3.12 -0.80 -5.30
C TYR A 86 -3.42 -1.95 -6.27
N GLU A 87 -4.46 -1.83 -7.11
CA GLU A 87 -4.70 -2.76 -8.21
C GLU A 87 -3.80 -2.45 -9.42
N ARG A 88 -3.19 -1.25 -9.45
CA ARG A 88 -2.28 -0.78 -10.51
C ARG A 88 -0.81 -1.10 -10.22
N ILE A 89 -0.54 -1.92 -9.19
CA ILE A 89 0.80 -2.39 -8.87
C ILE A 89 1.40 -3.08 -10.10
N PRO A 90 2.71 -2.86 -10.40
CA PRO A 90 3.34 -3.45 -11.56
C PRO A 90 3.10 -4.96 -11.65
N LYS A 91 2.63 -5.45 -12.81
CA LYS A 91 2.29 -6.87 -13.04
C LYS A 91 3.42 -7.84 -12.63
N GLY A 92 4.66 -7.40 -12.73
CA GLY A 92 5.83 -8.19 -12.33
C GLY A 92 5.99 -8.41 -10.81
N LEU A 93 5.24 -7.70 -9.96
CA LEU A 93 5.28 -7.84 -8.50
C LEU A 93 4.17 -8.76 -7.97
N ILE A 94 3.03 -8.82 -8.65
CA ILE A 94 1.87 -9.64 -8.27
C ILE A 94 1.96 -11.10 -8.74
N GLY A 95 2.99 -11.46 -9.51
CA GLY A 95 3.18 -12.81 -10.05
C GLY A 95 4.24 -13.65 -9.34
N GLY A 96 4.02 -14.97 -9.29
CA GLY A 96 5.02 -15.98 -8.93
C GLY A 96 5.68 -15.77 -7.56
N SER A 97 6.98 -16.08 -7.49
CA SER A 97 7.78 -16.01 -6.26
C SER A 97 7.94 -14.59 -5.68
N LYS A 98 7.77 -13.55 -6.51
CA LYS A 98 7.81 -12.16 -6.03
C LYS A 98 6.58 -11.82 -5.19
N ARG A 99 5.40 -12.30 -5.59
CA ARG A 99 4.14 -12.14 -4.83
C ARG A 99 4.32 -12.67 -3.41
N GLU A 100 4.85 -13.89 -3.28
CA GLU A 100 5.05 -14.56 -1.99
C GLU A 100 6.07 -13.80 -1.12
N ARG A 101 7.16 -13.30 -1.72
CA ARG A 101 8.15 -12.49 -1.02
C ARG A 101 7.58 -11.17 -0.52
N ILE A 102 6.79 -10.48 -1.34
CA ILE A 102 6.14 -9.23 -0.97
C ILE A 102 5.11 -9.48 0.12
N HIS A 103 4.26 -10.49 -0.02
CA HIS A 103 3.29 -10.88 1.00
C HIS A 103 4.00 -11.10 2.35
N LYS A 104 5.05 -11.92 2.37
CA LYS A 104 5.85 -12.16 3.58
C LYS A 104 6.46 -10.87 4.16
N ALA A 105 6.96 -9.97 3.31
CA ALA A 105 7.52 -8.69 3.76
C ALA A 105 6.45 -7.78 4.39
N LEU A 106 5.26 -7.69 3.78
CA LEU A 106 4.13 -6.91 4.29
C LEU A 106 3.62 -7.49 5.62
N THR A 107 3.46 -8.82 5.72
CA THR A 107 3.04 -9.49 6.96
C THR A 107 4.02 -9.23 8.09
N ASN A 108 5.33 -9.37 7.84
CA ASN A 108 6.35 -9.12 8.87
C ASN A 108 6.35 -7.66 9.33
N ALA A 109 6.19 -6.72 8.41
CA ALA A 109 6.11 -5.30 8.74
C ALA A 109 4.87 -5.01 9.60
N LEU A 110 3.71 -5.57 9.25
CA LEU A 110 2.47 -5.38 10.00
C LEU A 110 2.62 -5.87 11.45
N ILE A 111 3.14 -7.09 11.64
CA ILE A 111 3.39 -7.66 12.98
C ILE A 111 4.32 -6.76 13.81
N ASP A 112 5.44 -6.32 13.22
CA ASP A 112 6.42 -5.48 13.93
C ASP A 112 5.83 -4.12 14.32
N PHE A 113 5.05 -3.49 13.43
CA PHE A 113 4.43 -2.21 13.74
C PHE A 113 3.30 -2.32 14.76
N GLU A 114 2.48 -3.37 14.71
CA GLU A 114 1.42 -3.61 15.70
C GLU A 114 1.99 -3.91 17.10
N GLN A 115 3.08 -4.69 17.17
CA GLN A 115 3.77 -4.94 18.45
C GLN A 115 4.34 -3.64 19.04
N LYS A 116 4.93 -2.78 18.21
CA LYS A 116 5.50 -1.49 18.62
C LYS A 116 4.46 -0.43 18.99
N GLN A 117 3.18 -0.63 18.69
CA GLN A 117 2.11 0.26 19.16
C GLN A 117 1.57 -0.12 20.54
N LYS A 118 1.78 -1.37 20.98
CA LYS A 118 1.29 -1.88 22.27
C LYS A 118 2.29 -1.71 23.42
N GLY A 119 3.53 -1.35 23.10
CA GLY A 119 4.63 -1.18 24.06
C GLY A 119 4.97 0.27 24.35
#